data_AF-A0A969GNH4-F1
#
_entry.id   AF-A0A969GNH4-F1
#
_cell.length_a   1.000
_cell.length_b   1.000
_cell.length_c   1.000
_cell.angle_alpha   90.00
_cell.angle_beta   90.00
_cell.angle_gamma   90.00
#
_symmetry.space_group_name_H-M   'P 1'
#
loop_
_entity.id
_entity.type
_entity.pdbx_description
1 polymer ?
#
loop_
_entity_poly.entity_id
_entity_poly.type
_entity_poly.pdbx_seq_one_letter_code
_entity_poly.pdbx_strand_id
1 'polypeptide(L)'
;MLNFADFLRGKDPFQIEHIWTSLHRRVTWTGGAVTISAISAIDLALWDIKGKALGVPVYELIGGKVRDRVPLYANGWFAGDRPSAHGPQSGDDDEAAWYAARAKEVVERGFRCLKLYPFGGEQVITPERIARGVGLVRAVREAVGPGIEIGVDVR
;
A
#
# COMPACT_ATOMS: atom_id res chain seq x y z
N MET A 1 11.58 22.02 17.39
CA MET A 1 11.12 20.78 16.76
C MET A 1 11.12 19.69 17.84
N LEU A 2 10.05 18.90 17.98
CA LEU A 2 10.00 17.82 18.99
C LEU A 2 11.09 16.79 18.68
N ASN A 3 12.14 16.74 19.50
CA ASN A 3 13.16 15.69 19.38
C ASN A 3 12.66 14.43 20.10
N PHE A 4 12.14 13.47 19.33
CA PHE A 4 11.68 12.19 19.88
C PHE A 4 12.81 11.38 20.51
N ALA A 5 14.04 11.47 19.97
CA ALA A 5 15.16 10.69 20.49
C ALA A 5 15.49 11.04 21.95
N ASP A 6 15.49 12.32 22.30
CA ASP A 6 15.78 12.76 23.67
C ASP A 6 14.73 12.26 24.67
N PHE A 7 13.46 12.18 24.26
CA PHE A 7 12.41 11.60 25.08
C PHE A 7 12.56 10.08 25.24
N LEU A 8 12.98 9.37 24.19
CA LEU A 8 13.04 7.90 24.19
C LEU A 8 14.22 7.33 24.99
N ARG A 9 15.33 8.06 25.08
CA ARG A 9 16.53 7.59 25.80
C ARG A 9 16.23 7.28 27.26
N GLY A 10 16.66 6.11 27.72
CA GLY A 10 16.48 5.65 29.10
C GLY A 10 15.07 5.17 29.43
N LYS A 11 14.13 5.17 28.48
CA LYS A 11 12.80 4.60 28.69
C LYS A 11 12.81 3.08 28.54
N ASP A 12 11.96 2.44 29.33
CA ASP A 12 11.63 1.03 29.14
C ASP A 12 10.82 0.85 27.83
N PRO A 13 11.34 0.11 26.84
CA PRO A 13 10.66 -0.10 25.57
C PRO A 13 9.37 -0.95 25.70
N PHE A 14 9.13 -1.60 26.84
CA PHE A 14 7.91 -2.38 27.06
C PHE A 14 6.69 -1.47 27.32
N GLN A 15 6.91 -0.21 27.71
CA GLN A 15 5.88 0.80 27.97
C GLN A 15 5.34 1.44 26.67
N ILE A 16 4.99 0.62 25.67
CA ILE A 16 4.58 1.05 24.33
C ILE A 16 3.46 2.10 24.38
N GLU A 17 2.36 1.81 25.08
CA GLU A 17 1.21 2.73 25.20
C GLU A 17 1.59 4.07 25.84
N HIS A 18 2.46 4.06 26.85
CA HIS A 18 2.93 5.27 27.50
C HIS A 18 3.78 6.11 26.54
N ILE A 19 4.70 5.47 25.81
CA ILE A 19 5.56 6.13 24.83
C ILE A 19 4.69 6.71 23.71
N TRP A 20 3.83 5.90 23.10
CA TRP A 20 2.95 6.32 22.01
C TRP A 20 2.07 7.49 22.43
N THR A 21 1.37 7.37 23.57
CA THR A 21 0.49 8.43 24.09
C THR A 21 1.27 9.71 24.38
N SER A 22 2.49 9.60 24.91
CA SER A 22 3.33 10.76 25.21
C SER A 22 3.80 11.48 23.95
N LEU A 23 4.18 10.74 22.91
CA LEU A 23 4.56 11.33 21.62
C LEU A 23 3.35 11.97 20.93
N HIS A 24 2.21 11.27 20.91
CA HIS A 24 0.98 11.74 20.27
C HIS A 24 0.34 12.94 20.98
N ARG A 25 0.37 13.02 22.32
CA ARG A 25 -0.18 14.17 23.06
C ARG A 25 0.67 15.42 22.99
N ARG A 26 1.92 15.32 22.54
CA ARG A 26 2.83 16.46 22.38
C ARG A 26 2.68 17.16 21.04
N VAL A 27 1.84 16.66 20.14
CA VAL A 27 1.62 17.25 18.82
C VAL A 27 0.31 18.01 18.76
N THR A 28 0.34 19.22 18.19
CA THR A 28 -0.86 19.98 17.84
C THR A 28 -1.52 19.36 16.60
N TRP A 29 -2.85 19.38 16.54
CA TRP A 29 -3.65 18.97 15.36
C TRP A 29 -3.30 17.57 14.82
N THR A 30 -3.19 16.56 15.68
CA THR A 30 -2.86 15.15 15.34
C THR A 30 -1.50 14.93 14.68
N GLY A 31 -0.61 15.92 14.62
CA GLY A 31 0.78 15.76 14.16
C GLY A 31 1.00 15.67 12.64
N GLY A 32 -0.05 15.52 11.84
CA GLY A 32 0.07 15.43 10.38
C GLY A 32 0.90 14.22 9.89
N ALA A 33 1.03 14.09 8.57
CA ALA A 33 1.62 12.90 7.94
C ALA A 33 3.06 12.62 8.40
N VAL A 34 3.91 13.65 8.49
CA VAL A 34 5.33 13.49 8.87
C VAL A 34 5.46 13.00 10.31
N THR A 35 4.76 13.65 11.26
CA THR A 35 4.94 13.31 12.67
C THR A 35 4.32 11.96 13.02
N ILE A 36 3.12 11.66 12.49
CA ILE A 36 2.49 10.35 12.70
C ILE A 36 3.31 9.23 12.06
N SER A 37 3.95 9.47 10.91
CA SER A 37 4.87 8.48 10.31
C SER A 37 6.06 8.21 11.23
N ALA A 38 6.65 9.24 11.85
CA ALA A 38 7.74 9.08 12.80
C ALA A 38 7.29 8.32 14.07
N ILE A 39 6.11 8.63 14.62
CA ILE A 39 5.53 7.89 15.75
C ILE A 39 5.29 6.43 15.37
N SER A 40 4.79 6.15 14.16
CA SER A 40 4.54 4.80 13.67
C SER A 40 5.82 3.98 13.54
N ALA A 41 6.91 4.59 13.04
CA ALA A 41 8.20 3.93 12.96
C ALA A 41 8.75 3.54 14.35
N ILE A 42 8.56 4.41 15.35
CA ILE A 42 8.93 4.12 16.74
C ILE A 42 8.07 2.98 17.29
N ASP A 43 6.75 3.03 17.12
CA ASP A 43 5.83 2.01 17.60
C ASP A 43 6.17 0.62 17.06
N LEU A 44 6.40 0.50 15.74
CA LEU A 44 6.81 -0.75 15.09
C LEU A 44 8.12 -1.29 15.69
N ALA A 45 9.11 -0.43 15.96
CA ALA A 45 10.37 -0.84 16.58
C ALA A 45 10.18 -1.33 18.02
N LEU A 46 9.30 -0.70 18.80
CA LEU A 46 9.01 -1.14 20.17
C LEU A 46 8.32 -2.51 20.20
N TRP A 47 7.38 -2.75 19.28
CA TRP A 47 6.74 -4.07 19.12
C TRP A 47 7.74 -5.15 18.69
N ASP A 48 8.67 -4.82 17.79
CA ASP A 48 9.75 -5.73 17.39
C ASP A 48 10.67 -6.06 18.56
N ILE A 49 11.07 -5.08 19.37
CA ILE A 49 11.85 -5.29 20.60
C ILE A 49 11.10 -6.22 21.56
N LYS A 50 9.80 -5.95 21.82
CA LYS A 50 8.98 -6.74 22.73
C LYS A 50 8.84 -8.20 22.24
N GLY A 51 8.60 -8.40 20.94
CA GLY A 51 8.54 -9.73 20.32
C GLY A 51 9.86 -10.48 20.46
N LYS A 52 10.98 -9.84 20.13
CA LYS A 52 12.34 -10.41 20.27
C LYS A 52 12.67 -10.77 21.72
N ALA A 53 12.34 -9.90 22.67
CA ALA A 53 12.62 -10.13 24.09
C ALA A 53 11.76 -11.27 24.70
N LEU A 54 10.53 -11.45 24.21
CA LEU A 54 9.64 -12.52 24.64
C LEU A 54 9.78 -13.82 23.83
N GLY A 55 10.56 -13.81 22.74
CA GLY A 55 10.76 -14.97 21.87
C GLY A 55 9.52 -15.36 21.05
N VAL A 56 8.61 -14.41 20.79
CA VAL A 56 7.36 -14.66 20.05
C VAL A 56 7.21 -13.69 18.87
N PRO A 57 6.54 -14.10 17.78
CA PRO A 57 6.22 -13.17 16.69
C PRO A 57 5.19 -12.15 17.15
N VAL A 58 5.25 -10.92 16.60
CA VAL A 58 4.37 -9.79 17.01
C VAL A 58 2.88 -10.14 16.94
N TYR A 59 2.45 -10.97 15.98
CA TYR A 59 1.03 -11.34 15.87
C TYR A 59 0.50 -12.08 17.11
N GLU A 60 1.35 -12.79 17.86
CA GLU A 60 0.96 -13.44 19.13
C GLU A 60 0.66 -12.41 20.22
N LEU A 61 1.36 -11.27 20.20
CA LEU A 61 1.16 -10.21 21.18
C LEU A 61 -0.13 -9.40 20.94
N ILE A 62 -0.70 -9.47 19.74
CA ILE A 62 -1.91 -8.72 19.33
C ILE A 62 -3.14 -9.62 19.17
N GLY A 63 -3.15 -10.78 19.84
CA GLY A 63 -4.32 -11.66 19.92
C GLY A 63 -4.16 -13.03 19.24
N GLY A 64 -2.97 -13.36 18.76
CA GLY A 64 -2.67 -14.68 18.23
C GLY A 64 -3.08 -14.89 16.77
N LYS A 65 -2.78 -16.09 16.27
CA LYS A 65 -3.05 -16.48 14.88
C LYS A 65 -4.55 -16.68 14.64
N VAL A 66 -5.12 -15.86 13.75
CA VAL A 66 -6.55 -15.96 13.35
C VAL A 66 -6.77 -16.57 11.95
N ARG A 67 -5.69 -16.81 11.20
CA ARG A 67 -5.74 -17.41 9.85
C ARG A 67 -4.37 -18.02 9.49
N ASP A 68 -4.38 -19.04 8.62
CA ASP A 68 -3.16 -19.67 8.13
C ASP A 68 -2.50 -18.94 6.96
N ARG A 69 -3.28 -18.20 6.19
CA ARG A 69 -2.83 -17.50 4.98
C ARG A 69 -3.52 -16.14 4.86
N VAL A 70 -2.82 -15.18 4.25
CA VAL A 70 -3.33 -13.85 3.94
C VAL A 70 -3.42 -13.71 2.41
N PRO A 71 -4.61 -13.44 1.84
CA PRO A 71 -4.73 -13.13 0.42
C PRO A 71 -3.89 -11.91 0.05
N LEU A 72 -3.13 -12.01 -1.04
CA LEU A 72 -2.36 -10.89 -1.58
C LEU A 72 -3.02 -10.39 -2.87
N TYR A 73 -3.04 -9.06 -3.04
CA TYR A 73 -3.32 -8.43 -4.32
C TYR A 73 -2.01 -7.89 -4.91
N ALA A 74 -1.88 -7.96 -6.23
CA ALA A 74 -0.74 -7.39 -6.92
C ALA A 74 -0.96 -5.89 -7.14
N ASN A 75 -0.08 -5.06 -6.59
CA ASN A 75 0.00 -3.64 -6.89
C ASN A 75 1.31 -3.33 -7.65
N GLY A 76 1.28 -2.35 -8.54
CA GLY A 76 2.48 -1.91 -9.27
C GLY A 76 2.96 -2.88 -10.35
N TRP A 77 2.16 -3.89 -10.71
CA TRP A 77 2.47 -4.84 -11.79
C TRP A 77 2.50 -4.21 -13.20
N PHE A 78 2.03 -2.98 -13.29
CA PHE A 78 2.06 -2.12 -14.47
C PHE A 78 3.27 -1.16 -14.47
N ALA A 79 4.24 -1.34 -13.56
CA ALA A 79 5.53 -0.63 -13.56
C ALA A 79 6.59 -1.43 -14.34
N GLY A 80 7.33 -0.80 -15.26
CA GLY A 80 8.32 -1.46 -16.13
C GLY A 80 8.93 -0.53 -17.19
N ASP A 81 9.45 -1.09 -18.30
CA ASP A 81 10.26 -0.44 -19.36
C ASP A 81 9.55 0.63 -20.23
N ARG A 82 8.57 1.35 -19.68
CA ARG A 82 7.90 2.47 -20.37
C ARG A 82 7.93 3.74 -19.49
N PRO A 83 7.85 4.95 -20.09
CA PRO A 83 8.30 6.20 -19.46
C PRO A 83 7.44 6.78 -18.32
N SER A 84 6.67 5.97 -17.58
CA SER A 84 6.02 6.49 -16.37
C SER A 84 5.70 5.38 -15.36
N ALA A 85 5.75 5.73 -14.08
CA ALA A 85 5.31 4.89 -12.96
C ALA A 85 3.78 4.59 -12.99
N HIS A 86 3.08 5.03 -14.03
CA HIS A 86 1.63 5.01 -14.21
C HIS A 86 1.22 4.28 -15.51
N GLY A 87 2.12 3.51 -16.11
CA GLY A 87 1.91 2.81 -17.37
C GLY A 87 2.00 3.73 -18.59
N PRO A 88 1.63 3.25 -19.79
CA PRO A 88 1.55 4.09 -20.98
C PRO A 88 0.56 5.23 -20.73
N GLN A 89 0.77 6.40 -21.32
CA GLN A 89 -0.19 7.52 -21.27
C GLN A 89 -0.67 7.89 -22.68
N SER A 90 -0.34 7.06 -23.67
CA SER A 90 -0.66 7.32 -25.06
C SER A 90 -2.15 7.15 -25.36
N GLY A 91 -2.87 6.32 -24.60
CA GLY A 91 -4.31 6.12 -24.78
C GLY A 91 -4.71 5.30 -26.01
N ASP A 92 -3.74 4.84 -26.80
CA ASP A 92 -3.96 4.05 -28.01
C ASP A 92 -4.19 2.56 -27.69
N ASP A 93 -4.69 1.78 -28.66
CA ASP A 93 -4.97 0.34 -28.52
C ASP A 93 -3.75 -0.48 -28.01
N ASP A 94 -2.54 -0.03 -28.34
CA ASP A 94 -1.27 -0.60 -27.86
C ASP A 94 -1.09 -0.52 -26.35
N GLU A 95 -1.74 0.44 -25.69
CA GLU A 95 -1.74 0.56 -24.24
C GLU A 95 -2.65 -0.49 -23.60
N ALA A 96 -3.89 -0.60 -24.07
CA ALA A 96 -4.87 -1.54 -23.55
C ALA A 96 -4.40 -2.99 -23.70
N ALA A 97 -3.84 -3.33 -24.87
CA ALA A 97 -3.25 -4.64 -25.13
C ALA A 97 -2.06 -4.94 -24.19
N TRP A 98 -1.24 -3.93 -23.88
CA TRP A 98 -0.12 -4.09 -22.96
C TRP A 98 -0.58 -4.38 -21.53
N TYR A 99 -1.58 -3.65 -21.03
CA TYR A 99 -2.18 -3.90 -19.71
C TYR A 99 -2.81 -5.30 -19.63
N ALA A 100 -3.52 -5.71 -20.68
CA ALA A 100 -4.10 -7.05 -20.79
C ALA A 100 -3.04 -8.16 -20.71
N ALA A 101 -1.93 -8.01 -21.44
CA ALA A 101 -0.83 -8.98 -21.43
C ALA A 101 -0.16 -9.08 -20.05
N ARG A 102 0.18 -7.93 -19.45
CA ARG A 102 0.77 -7.88 -18.10
C ARG A 102 -0.16 -8.45 -17.03
N ALA A 103 -1.47 -8.19 -17.12
CA ALA A 103 -2.44 -8.72 -16.18
C ALA A 103 -2.47 -10.26 -16.20
N LYS A 104 -2.40 -10.87 -17.39
CA LYS A 104 -2.32 -12.34 -17.53
C LYS A 104 -1.09 -12.91 -16.85
N GLU A 105 0.09 -12.31 -17.05
CA GLU A 105 1.33 -12.78 -16.40
C GLU A 105 1.24 -12.75 -14.87
N VAL A 106 0.58 -11.72 -14.31
CA VAL A 106 0.40 -11.60 -12.86
C VAL A 106 -0.57 -12.67 -12.35
N VAL A 107 -1.61 -12.98 -13.11
CA VAL A 107 -2.55 -14.08 -12.80
C VAL A 107 -1.86 -15.44 -12.92
N GLU A 108 -1.00 -15.64 -13.92
CA GLU A 108 -0.19 -16.85 -14.08
C GLU A 108 0.78 -17.08 -12.90
N ARG A 109 1.25 -16.00 -12.28
CA ARG A 109 2.03 -16.04 -11.02
C ARG A 109 1.20 -16.40 -9.79
N GLY A 110 -0.12 -16.58 -9.94
CA GLY A 110 -1.03 -17.05 -8.89
C GLY A 110 -1.79 -15.96 -8.15
N PHE A 111 -1.66 -14.69 -8.55
CA PHE A 111 -2.46 -13.62 -7.94
C PHE A 111 -3.92 -13.71 -8.40
N ARG A 112 -4.84 -13.53 -7.44
CA ARG A 112 -6.29 -13.53 -7.69
C ARG A 112 -6.91 -12.14 -7.66
N CYS A 113 -6.12 -11.13 -7.28
CA CYS A 113 -6.53 -9.74 -7.21
C CYS A 113 -5.43 -8.84 -7.77
N LEU A 114 -5.81 -7.93 -8.67
CA LEU A 114 -4.94 -6.95 -9.31
C LEU A 114 -5.38 -5.55 -8.91
N LYS A 115 -4.46 -4.62 -8.66
CA LYS A 115 -4.76 -3.20 -8.51
C LYS A 115 -4.10 -2.37 -9.61
N LEU A 116 -4.83 -1.46 -10.24
CA LEU A 116 -4.33 -0.54 -11.27
C LEU A 116 -4.82 0.89 -11.06
N TYR A 117 -4.17 1.84 -11.74
CA TYR A 117 -4.44 3.27 -11.65
C TYR A 117 -4.91 3.81 -13.02
N PRO A 118 -6.12 3.44 -13.47
CA PRO A 118 -6.53 3.66 -14.85
C PRO A 118 -6.75 5.15 -15.18
N PHE A 119 -6.90 5.98 -14.15
CA PHE A 119 -7.08 7.43 -14.26
C PHE A 119 -5.84 8.22 -13.84
N GLY A 120 -4.65 7.64 -13.84
CA GLY A 120 -3.41 8.35 -13.54
C GLY A 120 -3.19 9.61 -14.40
N GLY A 121 -2.49 10.61 -13.86
CA GLY A 121 -2.24 11.90 -14.52
C GLY A 121 -2.45 13.08 -13.57
N GLU A 122 -2.82 14.24 -14.14
CA GLU A 122 -3.10 15.49 -13.40
C GLU A 122 -4.29 15.37 -12.42
N GLN A 123 -4.43 16.36 -11.53
CA GLN A 123 -5.47 16.39 -10.50
C GLN A 123 -6.91 16.38 -11.06
N VAL A 124 -7.14 16.97 -12.23
CA VAL A 124 -8.46 17.00 -12.86
C VAL A 124 -8.58 15.87 -13.87
N ILE A 125 -9.55 14.97 -13.65
CA ILE A 125 -9.83 13.86 -14.57
C ILE A 125 -10.82 14.36 -15.63
N THR A 126 -10.34 14.51 -16.86
CA THR A 126 -11.18 14.92 -18.00
C THR A 126 -12.06 13.77 -18.49
N PRO A 127 -13.17 14.04 -19.23
CA PRO A 127 -13.98 12.99 -19.85
C PRO A 127 -13.17 12.02 -20.71
N GLU A 128 -12.15 12.49 -21.41
CA GLU A 128 -11.26 11.67 -22.24
C GLU A 128 -10.42 10.72 -21.37
N ARG A 129 -9.90 11.19 -20.23
CA ARG A 129 -9.19 10.35 -19.26
C ARG A 129 -10.12 9.33 -18.61
N ILE A 130 -11.38 9.67 -18.37
CA ILE A 130 -12.39 8.71 -17.91
C ILE A 130 -12.59 7.63 -18.97
N ALA A 131 -12.83 8.01 -20.23
CA ALA A 131 -13.03 7.07 -21.32
C ALA A 131 -11.83 6.13 -21.50
N ARG A 132 -10.60 6.66 -21.48
CA ARG A 132 -9.37 5.87 -21.49
C ARG A 132 -9.31 4.90 -20.33
N GLY A 133 -9.50 5.37 -19.10
CA GLY A 133 -9.43 4.52 -17.91
C GLY A 133 -10.46 3.40 -17.90
N VAL A 134 -11.68 3.67 -18.38
CA VAL A 134 -12.71 2.64 -18.60
C VAL A 134 -12.25 1.61 -19.62
N GLY A 135 -11.61 2.05 -20.72
CA GLY A 135 -11.01 1.16 -21.72
C GLY A 135 -9.94 0.23 -21.14
N LEU A 136 -9.06 0.75 -20.29
CA LEU A 136 -8.02 -0.05 -19.61
C LEU A 136 -8.63 -1.11 -18.68
N VAL A 137 -9.60 -0.72 -17.86
CA VAL A 137 -10.28 -1.67 -16.95
C VAL A 137 -11.01 -2.74 -17.75
N ARG A 138 -11.66 -2.37 -18.87
CA ARG A 138 -12.30 -3.33 -19.78
C ARG A 138 -11.30 -4.32 -20.35
N ALA A 139 -10.20 -3.84 -20.92
CA ALA A 139 -9.18 -4.69 -21.51
C ALA A 139 -8.57 -5.68 -20.51
N VAL A 140 -8.29 -5.22 -19.28
CA VAL A 140 -7.82 -6.10 -18.20
C VAL A 140 -8.89 -7.14 -17.86
N ARG A 141 -10.15 -6.74 -17.65
CA ARG A 141 -11.25 -7.66 -17.34
C ARG A 141 -11.43 -8.73 -18.41
N GLU A 142 -11.43 -8.35 -19.68
CA GLU A 142 -11.54 -9.29 -20.80
C GLU A 142 -10.37 -10.26 -20.84
N ALA A 143 -9.16 -9.79 -20.52
CA ALA A 143 -7.95 -10.60 -20.51
C ALA A 143 -7.89 -11.64 -19.39
N VAL A 144 -8.35 -11.29 -18.19
CA VAL A 144 -8.22 -12.16 -16.99
C VAL A 144 -9.49 -12.92 -16.64
N GLY A 145 -10.59 -12.67 -17.35
CA GLY A 145 -11.90 -13.30 -17.10
C GLY A 145 -12.60 -12.77 -15.85
N PRO A 146 -13.85 -13.18 -15.58
CA PRO A 146 -14.70 -12.57 -14.54
C PRO A 146 -14.31 -12.93 -13.10
N GLY A 147 -13.54 -14.01 -12.89
CA GLY A 147 -13.21 -14.53 -11.56
C GLY A 147 -12.04 -13.85 -10.85
N ILE A 148 -11.29 -12.98 -11.55
CA ILE A 148 -10.17 -12.22 -10.97
C ILE A 148 -10.68 -10.89 -10.41
N GLU A 149 -10.30 -10.57 -9.18
CA GLU A 149 -10.65 -9.29 -8.55
C GLU A 149 -9.81 -8.16 -9.15
N ILE A 150 -10.43 -7.00 -9.36
CA ILE A 150 -9.75 -5.82 -9.92
C ILE A 150 -10.05 -4.63 -9.01
N GLY A 151 -9.03 -4.18 -8.28
CA GLY A 151 -9.04 -2.94 -7.52
C GLY A 151 -8.74 -1.76 -8.44
N VAL A 152 -9.65 -0.78 -8.49
CA VAL A 152 -9.47 0.46 -9.24
C VAL A 152 -9.04 1.56 -8.28
N ASP A 153 -7.81 2.03 -8.44
CA ASP A 153 -7.27 3.15 -7.69
C ASP A 153 -7.39 4.43 -8.51
N VAL A 154 -8.07 5.43 -7.97
CA VAL A 154 -8.32 6.71 -8.66
C VAL A 154 -7.22 7.74 -8.44
N ARG A 155 -6.22 7.44 -7.58
CA ARG A 155 -5.27 8.39 -6.99
C ARG A 155 -5.96 9.57 -6.28
#